data_AF-A0A950M9L2-F1
#
_entry.id   AF-A0A950M9L2-F1
#
_cell.length_a   1.000
_cell.length_b   1.000
_cell.length_c   1.000
_cell.angle_alpha   90.00
_cell.angle_beta   90.00
_cell.angle_gamma   90.00
#
_symmetry.space_group_name_H-M   'P 1'
#
loop_
_entity.id
_entity.type
_entity.pdbx_description
1 polymer ?
#
loop_
_entity_poly.entity_id
_entity_poly.type
_entity_poly.pdbx_seq_one_letter_code
_entity_poly.pdbx_strand_id
1 'polypeptide(L)' 'RQEVRRMRAADVNGDWHCVTLREERRIEEAPQAYKPVGPVIESQEEAGLIRAAVKLKPWITFKA' A
#
# COMPACT_ATOMS: atom_id res chain seq x y z
N ARG A 1 -22.34 -11.52 -18.78
CA ARG A 1 -21.32 -10.57 -18.22
C ARG A 1 -20.92 -10.90 -16.76
N GLN A 2 -21.03 -12.16 -16.32
CA GLN A 2 -20.71 -12.59 -14.94
C GLN A 2 -19.48 -13.53 -14.84
N GLU A 3 -18.81 -13.84 -15.94
CA GLU A 3 -17.82 -14.93 -15.99
C GLU A 3 -16.40 -14.53 -15.53
N VAL A 4 -16.11 -13.24 -15.33
CA VAL A 4 -14.77 -12.79 -14.87
C VAL A 4 -14.61 -12.79 -13.34
N ARG A 5 -15.66 -13.16 -12.58
CA ARG A 5 -15.63 -13.10 -11.10
C ARG A 5 -14.84 -14.24 -10.43
N ARG A 6 -14.25 -15.16 -11.20
CA ARG A 6 -13.72 -16.42 -10.69
C ARG A 6 -12.27 -16.72 -11.05
N MET A 7 -11.42 -15.70 -11.19
CA MET A 7 -9.97 -15.93 -11.32
C MET A 7 -9.21 -15.29 -10.16
N ARG A 8 -8.65 -16.18 -9.34
CA ARG A 8 -7.60 -15.98 -8.33
C ARG A 8 -7.96 -15.08 -7.15
N ALA A 9 -8.68 -15.69 -6.21
CA ALA A 9 -8.27 -15.58 -4.82
C ALA A 9 -6.84 -16.13 -4.71
N ALA A 10 -5.85 -15.26 -4.85
CA ALA A 10 -4.44 -15.60 -4.67
C ALA A 10 -3.89 -14.75 -3.53
N ASP A 11 -3.71 -15.47 -2.43
CA ASP A 11 -2.91 -15.16 -1.24
C ASP A 11 -3.36 -13.97 -0.40
N VAL A 12 -4.36 -14.22 0.44
CA VAL A 12 -4.59 -13.42 1.65
C VAL A 12 -3.52 -13.82 2.66
N ASN A 13 -2.26 -13.42 2.42
CA ASN A 13 -1.34 -13.21 3.53
C ASN A 13 -2.02 -12.12 4.37
N GLY A 14 -2.37 -12.45 5.61
CA GLY A 14 -3.38 -11.75 6.44
C GLY A 14 -3.11 -10.28 6.82
N ASP A 15 -2.26 -9.55 6.10
CA ASP A 15 -1.81 -8.21 6.43
C ASP A 15 -2.31 -7.09 5.49
N TRP A 16 -2.46 -7.31 4.18
CA TRP A 16 -2.89 -6.28 3.20
C TRP A 16 -3.22 -6.86 1.81
N HIS A 17 -4.27 -6.36 1.14
CA HIS A 17 -4.71 -6.75 -0.20
C HIS A 17 -4.76 -5.57 -1.19
N CYS A 18 -4.15 -5.71 -2.37
CA CYS A 18 -4.19 -4.70 -3.43
C CYS A 18 -5.09 -5.15 -4.59
N VAL A 19 -6.13 -4.37 -4.88
CA VAL A 19 -7.04 -4.55 -6.02
C VAL A 19 -6.65 -3.58 -7.12
N THR A 20 -6.41 -4.08 -8.34
CA THR A 20 -6.08 -3.28 -9.51
C THR A 20 -6.60 -3.95 -10.79
N LEU A 21 -6.86 -3.16 -11.82
CA LEU A 21 -7.12 -3.65 -13.19
C LEU A 21 -5.85 -3.66 -14.06
N ARG A 22 -4.76 -3.08 -13.55
CA ARG A 22 -3.46 -2.94 -14.22
C ARG A 22 -2.41 -3.62 -13.36
N GLU A 23 -1.99 -4.81 -13.75
CA GLU A 23 -1.11 -5.65 -12.93
C GLU A 23 0.31 -5.08 -12.84
N GLU A 24 0.76 -4.33 -13.86
CA GLU A 24 2.10 -3.72 -13.90
C GLU A 24 2.31 -2.75 -12.73
N ARG A 25 1.24 -2.09 -12.28
CA ARG A 25 1.25 -1.18 -11.11
C ARG A 25 1.63 -1.85 -9.80
N ARG A 26 1.44 -3.17 -9.68
CA ARG A 26 1.89 -3.91 -8.47
C ARG A 26 3.41 -3.93 -8.36
N ILE A 27 4.11 -3.82 -9.49
CA ILE A 27 5.58 -3.80 -9.56
C ILE A 27 6.09 -2.35 -9.51
N GLU A 28 5.57 -1.48 -10.38
CA GLU A 28 5.99 -0.07 -10.47
C GLU A 28 5.85 0.68 -9.14
N GLU A 29 4.80 0.36 -8.40
CA GLU A 29 4.44 1.02 -7.15
C GLU A 29 4.42 0.04 -5.98
N ALA A 30 5.24 -1.01 -6.06
CA ALA A 30 5.51 -1.88 -4.93
C ALA A 30 6.04 -1.04 -3.76
N PRO A 31 5.79 -1.40 -2.48
CA PRO A 31 6.33 -0.66 -1.34
C PRO A 31 7.85 -0.44 -1.42
N GLN A 32 8.57 -1.37 -2.03
CA GLN A 32 10.02 -1.33 -2.24
C GLN A 32 10.46 -0.29 -3.28
N ALA A 33 9.55 0.25 -4.10
CA ALA A 33 9.82 1.33 -5.04
C ALA A 33 9.91 2.71 -4.36
N TYR A 34 9.50 2.81 -3.10
CA TYR A 34 9.52 4.04 -2.31
C TYR A 34 10.55 3.96 -1.19
N LYS A 35 10.93 5.14 -0.67
CA LYS A 35 11.67 5.22 0.60
C LYS A 35 10.78 4.72 1.75
N PRO A 36 11.35 4.08 2.78
CA PRO A 36 10.61 3.77 4.00
C PRO A 36 10.02 5.05 4.61
N VAL A 37 8.70 5.07 4.82
CA VAL A 37 8.00 6.28 5.28
C VAL A 37 8.32 6.65 6.74
N GLY A 38 8.64 5.66 7.59
CA GLY A 38 8.96 5.87 9.01
C GLY A 38 10.13 6.85 9.19
N PRO A 39 11.33 6.55 8.69
CA PRO A 39 12.48 7.46 8.75
C PRO A 39 12.23 8.84 8.14
N VAL A 40 11.38 8.92 7.11
CA VAL A 40 11.01 10.20 6.49
C VAL A 40 10.15 11.05 7.42
N ILE A 41 9.25 10.45 8.20
CA ILE A 41 8.44 11.15 9.21
C ILE A 41 9.31 11.50 10.41
N GLU A 42 10.11 10.54 10.92
CA GLU A 42 10.99 10.70 12.09
C GLU A 42 11.91 11.92 11.93
N SER A 43 12.61 12.03 10.81
CA SER A 43 13.49 13.18 10.54
C SER A 43 12.75 14.53 10.50
N GLN A 44 11.47 14.56 10.12
CA GLN A 44 10.67 15.78 10.13
C GLN A 44 10.14 16.14 11.53
N GLU A 45 9.84 15.13 12.35
CA GLU A 45 9.49 15.33 13.76
C GLU A 45 10.70 15.82 14.57
N GLU A 46 11.88 15.23 14.36
CA GLU A 46 13.15 15.67 14.98
C GLU A 46 13.49 17.11 14.64
N ALA A 47 13.20 17.54 13.40
CA ALA A 47 13.35 18.93 12.96
C ALA A 47 12.27 19.88 13.52
N GLY A 48 11.29 19.36 14.27
CA GLY A 48 10.19 20.15 14.84
C GLY A 48 9.18 20.68 13.80
N LEU A 49 9.18 20.12 12.59
CA LEU A 49 8.34 20.59 11.49
C LEU A 49 6.91 20.04 11.55
N ILE A 50 6.79 18.78 12.00
CA ILE A 50 5.52 18.08 12.11
C ILE A 50 5.43 17.35 13.45
N ARG A 51 4.22 16.90 13.78
CA ARG A 51 3.94 15.94 14.85
C ARG A 51 2.96 14.91 14.34
N ALA A 52 3.32 13.64 14.42
CA ALA A 52 2.45 12.54 14.05
C ALA A 52 1.24 12.48 14.99
N ALA A 53 0.04 12.44 14.41
CA ALA A 53 -1.20 12.31 15.17
C ALA A 53 -1.60 10.84 15.34
N VAL A 54 -1.49 10.05 14.28
CA VAL A 54 -1.90 8.63 14.23
C VAL A 54 -1.05 7.87 13.21
N LYS A 55 -1.03 6.53 13.32
CA LYS A 55 -0.44 5.62 12.34
C LYS A 55 -1.52 4.67 11.81
N LEU A 56 -1.65 4.60 10.49
CA LEU A 56 -2.61 3.73 9.82
C LEU A 56 -1.91 2.53 9.17
N LYS A 57 -2.55 1.36 9.17
CA LYS A 57 -2.13 0.17 8.44
C LYS A 57 -3.20 -0.16 7.39
N PRO A 58 -2.86 -0.28 6.10
CA PRO A 58 -3.85 -0.60 5.08
C PRO A 58 -4.24 -2.08 5.18
N TRP A 59 -5.54 -2.36 5.03
CA TRP A 59 -6.03 -3.73 4.83
C TRP A 59 -6.35 -3.99 3.36
N ILE A 60 -6.92 -3.01 2.67
CA ILE A 60 -7.26 -3.10 1.26
C ILE A 60 -6.91 -1.78 0.58
N THR A 61 -6.25 -1.84 -0.58
CA THR A 61 -5.97 -0.67 -1.43
C THR A 61 -6.51 -0.91 -2.84
N PHE A 62 -6.95 0.16 -3.50
CA PHE A 62 -7.40 0.14 -4.88
C PHE A 62 -6.46 1.00 -5.72
N LYS A 63 -5.99 0.48 -6.85
CA LYS A 63 -5.16 1.20 -7.82
C LYS A 63 -5.84 1.23 -9.19
N ALA A 64 -5.72 2.36 -9.88
CA ALA A 64 -6.34 2.64 -11.18
C ALA A 64 -5.39 2.37 -12.36
#